data_AF-A0A815YYJ8-F1
#
_entry.id   AF-A0A815YYJ8-F1
#
_cell.length_a   1.000
_cell.length_b   1.000
_cell.length_c   1.000
_cell.angle_alpha   90.00
_cell.angle_beta   90.00
_cell.angle_gamma   90.00
#
_symmetry.space_group_name_H-M   'P 1'
#
loop_
_entity.id
_entity.type
_entity.pdbx_description
1 polymer ?
#
loop_
_entity_poly.entity_id
_entity_poly.type
_entity_poly.pdbx_seq_one_letter_code
_entity_poly.pdbx_strand_id
1 'polypeptide(L)'
;YPFIYLLYLIDENRTNFLCTLKVIGHHWYWRYEIDRNVKFEYDSYIDSDRVVRLLDVDNRVLLPFQEFIRALITSNDVLHSWALPSLGVKMDAVPGRLNQFIFSILLNSVIHEQYSEICGVNHSFMPIVVEAVSLLDFSSY
;
A
#
# COMPACT_ATOMS: atom_id res chain seq x y z
N TYR A 1 -18.04 -3.20 -25.25
CA TYR A 1 -17.24 -4.18 -24.49
C TYR A 1 -17.01 -3.64 -23.08
N PRO A 2 -17.62 -4.24 -22.03
CA PRO A 2 -17.57 -3.72 -20.66
C PRO A 2 -16.16 -3.67 -20.05
N PHE A 3 -15.27 -4.59 -20.44
CA PHE A 3 -13.89 -4.63 -19.95
C PHE A 3 -13.05 -3.41 -20.35
N ILE A 4 -13.13 -2.98 -21.61
CA ILE A 4 -12.37 -1.83 -22.11
C ILE A 4 -12.81 -0.55 -21.39
N TYR A 5 -14.12 -0.39 -21.16
CA TYR A 5 -14.64 0.75 -20.41
C TYR A 5 -14.09 0.80 -18.98
N LEU A 6 -14.02 -0.35 -18.29
CA LEU A 6 -13.42 -0.43 -16.95
C LEU A 6 -11.93 -0.09 -16.95
N LEU A 7 -11.16 -0.53 -17.94
CA LEU A 7 -9.75 -0.16 -18.07
C LEU A 7 -9.55 1.35 -18.16
N TYR A 8 -10.36 2.04 -18.97
CA TYR A 8 -10.30 3.50 -19.06
C TYR A 8 -10.71 4.21 -17.78
N LEU A 9 -11.67 3.65 -17.02
CA LEU A 9 -12.05 4.20 -15.71
C LEU A 9 -10.93 4.06 -14.68
N ILE A 10 -10.16 2.96 -14.72
CA ILE A 10 -9.03 2.72 -13.82
C ILE A 10 -7.82 3.60 -14.21
N ASP A 11 -7.57 3.77 -15.51
CA ASP A 11 -6.46 4.57 -16.03
C ASP A 11 -6.75 6.08 -16.08
N GLU A 12 -7.98 6.49 -15.74
CA GLU A 12 -8.34 7.91 -15.70
C GLU A 12 -7.40 8.65 -14.74
N ASN A 13 -6.61 9.58 -15.30
CA ASN A 13 -5.66 10.38 -14.56
C ASN A 13 -6.38 11.37 -13.63
N ARG A 14 -6.80 10.87 -12.46
CA ARG A 14 -7.37 11.70 -11.40
C ARG A 14 -6.29 12.62 -10.84
N THR A 15 -6.53 13.92 -10.92
CA THR A 15 -5.65 14.94 -10.34
C THR A 15 -6.02 15.29 -8.90
N ASN A 16 -7.24 14.94 -8.47
CA ASN A 16 -7.75 15.18 -7.13
C ASN A 16 -7.52 13.95 -6.24
N PHE A 17 -6.42 13.95 -5.50
CA PHE A 17 -6.10 13.00 -4.43
C PHE A 17 -5.66 13.79 -3.20
N LEU A 18 -5.95 13.26 -2.00
CA LEU A 18 -5.65 13.94 -0.74
C LEU A 18 -4.16 13.88 -0.40
N CYS A 19 -3.52 12.73 -0.62
CA CYS A 19 -2.12 12.51 -0.29
C CYS A 19 -1.45 11.53 -1.26
N THR A 20 -0.12 11.51 -1.23
CA THR A 20 0.68 10.52 -1.97
C THR A 20 1.32 9.54 -0.99
N LEU A 21 1.04 8.26 -1.17
CA LEU A 21 1.70 7.14 -0.49
C LEU A 21 2.77 6.58 -1.42
N LYS A 22 4.03 6.69 -1.06
CA LYS A 22 5.12 5.98 -1.71
C LYS A 22 5.45 4.71 -0.93
N VAL A 23 5.51 3.61 -1.65
CA VAL A 23 5.76 2.27 -1.14
C VAL A 23 7.06 1.77 -1.77
N ILE A 24 7.99 1.34 -0.92
CA ILE A 24 9.29 0.84 -1.32
C ILE A 24 9.47 -0.58 -0.78
N GLY A 25 9.64 -1.55 -1.68
CA GLY A 25 9.98 -2.92 -1.33
C GLY A 25 11.45 -3.10 -0.97
N HIS A 26 11.70 -3.87 0.09
CA HIS A 26 13.02 -4.30 0.56
C HIS A 26 12.99 -5.78 0.97
N HIS A 27 14.14 -6.44 1.02
CA HIS A 27 14.32 -7.74 1.66
C HIS A 27 14.40 -7.62 3.20
N TRP A 28 13.41 -8.06 3.99
CA TRP A 28 12.05 -8.50 3.66
C TRP A 28 11.06 -7.70 4.51
N TYR A 29 10.83 -6.45 4.08
CA TYR A 29 9.97 -5.48 4.75
C TYR A 29 9.53 -4.42 3.74
N TRP A 30 8.56 -3.60 4.14
CA TRP A 30 8.09 -2.46 3.35
C TRP A 30 8.48 -1.16 4.01
N ARG A 31 8.95 -0.19 3.23
CA ARG A 31 9.09 1.20 3.67
C ARG A 31 7.98 2.03 3.06
N TYR A 32 7.37 2.87 3.89
CA TYR A 32 6.30 3.77 3.47
C TYR A 32 6.73 5.22 3.68
N GLU A 33 6.53 6.05 2.65
CA GLU A 33 6.66 7.50 2.73
C GLU A 33 5.30 8.11 2.41
N ILE A 34 4.74 8.90 3.31
CA ILE A 34 3.47 9.60 3.11
C ILE A 34 3.79 11.09 2.94
N ASP A 35 3.60 11.59 1.72
CA ASP A 35 3.81 12.99 1.39
C ASP A 35 2.49 13.76 1.61
N ARG A 36 2.50 14.59 2.66
CA ARG A 36 1.47 15.58 3.02
C ARG A 36 2.15 16.94 3.22
N ASN A 37 1.55 17.85 4.00
CA ASN A 37 2.24 19.07 4.43
C ASN A 37 3.56 18.78 5.16
N VAL A 38 3.67 17.59 5.78
CA VAL A 38 4.87 17.05 6.41
C VAL A 38 5.12 15.67 5.82
N LYS A 39 6.38 15.35 5.54
CA LYS A 39 6.80 14.02 5.08
C LYS A 39 6.94 13.09 6.27
N PHE A 40 6.25 11.96 6.21
CA PHE A 40 6.37 10.89 7.19
C PHE A 40 6.97 9.66 6.54
N GLU A 41 7.98 9.07 7.16
CA GLU A 41 8.69 7.91 6.63
C GLU A 41 8.91 6.90 7.76
N TYR A 42 8.58 5.63 7.51
CA TYR A 42 8.80 4.54 8.46
C TYR A 42 8.91 3.19 7.75
N ASP A 43 9.54 2.25 8.46
CA ASP A 43 9.68 0.85 8.03
C ASP A 43 8.60 0.00 8.71
N SER A 44 8.07 -0.98 7.97
CA SER A 44 7.02 -1.90 8.40
C SER A 44 7.56 -3.33 8.32
N TYR A 45 7.84 -3.91 9.48
CA TYR A 45 8.30 -5.29 9.66
C TYR A 45 7.17 -6.19 10.15
N ILE A 46 7.26 -7.48 9.85
CA ILE A 46 6.35 -8.49 10.40
C ILE A 46 6.46 -8.52 11.93
N ASP A 47 5.31 -8.48 12.60
CA ASP A 47 5.22 -8.61 14.05
C ASP A 47 4.67 -10.02 14.38
N SER A 48 5.56 -10.89 14.86
CA SER A 48 5.22 -12.28 15.20
C SER A 48 4.42 -12.42 16.49
N ASP A 49 4.42 -11.37 17.33
CA ASP A 49 3.90 -11.44 18.70
C ASP A 49 2.46 -10.91 18.79
N ARG A 50 1.92 -10.36 17.69
CA ARG A 50 0.55 -9.85 17.60
C ARG A 50 -0.51 -10.92 17.29
N VAL A 51 -1.76 -10.51 17.49
CA VAL A 51 -2.98 -11.34 17.48
C VAL A 51 -3.16 -12.15 16.20
N VAL A 52 -2.71 -11.64 15.04
CA VAL A 52 -2.81 -12.33 13.75
C VAL A 52 -1.44 -12.85 13.33
N ARG A 53 -1.19 -14.13 13.64
CA ARG A 53 0.09 -14.79 13.40
C ARG A 53 0.54 -14.65 11.94
N LEU A 54 1.69 -14.00 11.74
CA LEU A 54 2.38 -13.76 10.45
C LEU A 54 1.67 -12.82 9.45
N LEU A 55 0.64 -12.10 9.90
CA LEU A 55 -0.13 -11.16 9.07
C LEU A 55 -0.16 -9.74 9.63
N ASP A 56 0.29 -9.55 10.87
CA ASP A 56 0.40 -8.22 11.46
C ASP A 56 1.82 -7.67 11.28
N VAL A 57 1.91 -6.36 11.40
CA VAL A 57 3.16 -5.60 11.29
C VAL A 57 3.32 -4.69 12.49
N ASP A 58 4.55 -4.26 12.76
CA ASP A 58 4.85 -3.29 13.80
C ASP A 58 4.18 -1.93 13.52
N ASN A 59 4.36 -1.42 12.30
CA ASN A 59 3.89 -0.13 11.81
C ASN A 59 2.94 -0.31 10.62
N ARG A 60 1.64 -0.12 10.86
CA ARG A 60 0.61 -0.22 9.83
C ARG A 60 0.53 1.04 8.98
N VAL A 61 0.11 0.90 7.73
CA VAL A 61 -0.13 2.05 6.86
C VAL A 61 -1.46 2.70 7.22
N LEU A 62 -1.41 3.88 7.83
CA LEU A 62 -2.59 4.67 8.12
C LEU A 62 -2.99 5.50 6.90
N LEU A 63 -4.22 5.34 6.43
CA LEU A 63 -4.79 6.06 5.30
C LEU A 63 -6.22 6.53 5.61
N PRO A 64 -6.71 7.62 5.02
CA PRO A 64 -8.09 8.05 5.23
C PRO A 64 -9.05 7.23 4.38
N PHE A 65 -10.17 6.79 4.96
CA PHE A 65 -11.28 6.24 4.16
C PHE A 65 -12.05 7.36 3.44
N GLN A 66 -12.77 7.01 2.38
CA GLN A 66 -13.55 7.89 1.49
C GLN A 66 -12.77 8.96 0.73
N GLU A 67 -11.44 8.89 0.74
CA GLU A 67 -10.56 9.82 0.04
C GLU A 67 -9.77 9.11 -1.06
N PHE A 68 -9.41 9.85 -2.11
CA PHE A 68 -8.52 9.33 -3.16
C PHE A 68 -7.06 9.47 -2.74
N ILE A 69 -6.30 8.40 -2.90
CA ILE A 69 -4.89 8.30 -2.53
C ILE A 69 -4.10 7.92 -3.77
N ARG A 70 -3.03 8.68 -4.05
CA ARG A 70 -2.07 8.32 -5.09
C ARG A 70 -1.04 7.37 -4.48
N ALA A 71 -0.92 6.17 -5.01
CA ALA A 71 0.17 5.25 -4.66
C ALA A 71 1.29 5.32 -5.69
N LEU A 72 2.53 5.39 -5.20
CA LEU A 72 3.76 5.27 -5.96
C LEU A 72 4.51 4.04 -5.47
N ILE A 73 4.67 3.02 -6.30
CA ILE A 73 5.30 1.76 -5.90
C ILE A 73 6.63 1.58 -6.63
N THR A 74 7.67 1.25 -5.88
CA THR A 74 8.98 0.88 -6.41
C THR A 74 9.69 -0.09 -5.46
N SER A 75 10.88 -0.54 -5.84
CA SER A 75 11.73 -1.39 -5.02
C SER A 75 13.16 -0.86 -5.01
N ASN A 76 13.91 -1.14 -3.94
CA ASN A 76 15.32 -0.81 -3.83
C ASN A 76 16.27 -1.99 -4.11
N ASP A 77 15.76 -3.22 -4.21
CA ASP A 77 16.59 -4.42 -4.40
C ASP A 77 16.12 -5.31 -5.56
N VAL A 78 15.08 -6.12 -5.35
CA VAL A 78 14.55 -7.08 -6.32
C VAL A 78 13.09 -6.77 -6.66
N LEU A 79 12.48 -7.59 -7.51
CA LEU A 79 11.06 -7.52 -7.76
C LEU A 79 10.28 -7.90 -6.50
N HIS A 80 9.40 -7.00 -6.07
CA HIS A 80 8.30 -7.29 -5.16
C HIS A 80 7.00 -6.88 -5.84
N SER A 81 5.88 -7.01 -5.15
CA SER A 81 4.60 -6.54 -5.65
C SER A 81 3.71 -6.20 -4.46
N TRP A 82 3.14 -5.01 -4.50
CA TRP A 82 2.32 -4.50 -3.42
C TRP A 82 0.86 -4.75 -3.79
N ALA A 83 0.17 -5.53 -2.98
CA ALA A 83 -1.15 -6.04 -3.30
C ALA A 83 -2.11 -5.86 -2.11
N LEU A 84 -3.29 -5.34 -2.43
CA LEU A 84 -4.45 -5.28 -1.55
C LEU A 84 -5.65 -5.92 -2.29
N PRO A 85 -5.72 -7.27 -2.34
CA PRO A 85 -6.83 -8.00 -2.98
C PRO A 85 -8.22 -7.53 -2.57
N SER A 86 -8.44 -7.22 -1.30
CA SER A 86 -9.71 -6.65 -0.79
C SER A 86 -10.10 -5.31 -1.42
N LEU A 87 -9.13 -4.55 -1.96
CA LEU A 87 -9.36 -3.33 -2.73
C LEU A 87 -9.27 -3.55 -4.25
N GLY A 88 -9.00 -4.78 -4.70
CA GLY A 88 -8.77 -5.10 -6.11
C GLY A 88 -7.50 -4.46 -6.69
N VAL A 89 -6.54 -4.12 -5.83
CA VAL A 89 -5.29 -3.44 -6.22
C VAL A 89 -4.13 -4.43 -6.17
N LYS A 90 -3.35 -4.48 -7.24
CA LYS A 90 -2.03 -5.12 -7.26
C LYS A 90 -1.14 -4.35 -8.22
N MET A 91 0.09 -4.07 -7.81
CA MET A 91 1.07 -3.41 -8.66
C MET A 91 2.49 -3.79 -8.25
N ASP A 92 3.32 -4.08 -9.25
CA ASP A 92 4.68 -4.57 -9.03
C ASP A 92 5.62 -3.46 -8.58
N ALA A 93 6.48 -3.78 -7.63
CA ALA A 93 7.57 -2.96 -7.13
C ALA A 93 8.86 -3.36 -7.86
N VAL A 94 9.21 -2.56 -8.85
CA VAL A 94 10.33 -2.83 -9.76
C VAL A 94 11.48 -1.86 -9.48
N PRO A 95 12.70 -2.35 -9.23
CA PRO A 95 13.87 -1.49 -9.07
C PRO A 95 14.09 -0.59 -10.29
N GLY A 96 14.28 0.71 -10.04
CA GLY A 96 14.50 1.70 -11.11
C GLY A 96 13.24 2.13 -11.88
N ARG A 97 12.04 1.64 -11.50
CA ARG A 97 10.76 2.08 -12.08
C ARG A 97 9.81 2.50 -10.97
N LEU A 98 9.17 3.67 -11.16
CA LEU A 98 8.15 4.20 -10.27
C LEU A 98 6.77 3.96 -10.90
N ASN A 99 6.06 2.94 -10.41
CA ASN A 99 4.69 2.66 -10.84
C ASN A 99 3.70 3.53 -10.08
N GLN A 100 2.64 3.99 -10.75
CA GLN A 100 1.61 4.84 -10.14
C GLN A 100 0.22 4.26 -10.41
N PHE A 101 -0.66 4.37 -9.42
CA PHE A 101 -2.10 4.23 -9.58
C PHE A 101 -2.82 5.02 -8.48
N ILE A 102 -4.13 5.20 -8.62
CA ILE A 102 -4.96 5.93 -7.65
C ILE A 102 -6.05 4.98 -7.17
N PHE A 103 -6.29 4.97 -5.87
CA PHE A 103 -7.31 4.12 -5.24
C PHE A 103 -8.00 4.87 -4.09
N SER A 104 -9.08 4.32 -3.58
CA SER A 104 -9.76 4.81 -2.39
C SER A 104 -10.25 3.63 -1.55
N ILE A 105 -10.34 3.84 -0.24
CA ILE A 105 -10.88 2.84 0.71
C ILE A 105 -12.27 3.30 1.12
N LEU A 106 -13.29 2.46 0.95
CA LEU A 106 -14.68 2.92 1.10
C LEU A 106 -15.18 2.99 2.55
N LEU A 107 -14.58 2.20 3.44
CA LEU A 107 -15.03 2.02 4.82
C LEU A 107 -13.84 2.09 5.77
N ASN A 108 -14.09 2.44 7.02
CA ASN A 108 -13.12 2.26 8.09
C ASN A 108 -12.88 0.75 8.30
N SER A 109 -11.63 0.31 8.16
CA SER A 109 -11.25 -1.09 8.28
C SER A 109 -9.74 -1.24 8.51
N VAL A 110 -9.36 -2.38 9.07
CA VAL A 110 -7.97 -2.85 9.06
C VAL A 110 -7.89 -4.00 8.05
N ILE A 111 -7.08 -3.81 7.01
CA ILE A 111 -6.90 -4.73 5.90
C ILE A 111 -5.56 -5.43 6.10
N HIS A 112 -5.59 -6.75 6.31
CA HIS A 112 -4.41 -7.60 6.41
C HIS A 112 -4.24 -8.41 5.14
N GLU A 113 -3.11 -8.26 4.45
CA GLU A 113 -2.87 -8.92 3.18
C GLU A 113 -1.48 -9.55 3.16
N GLN A 114 -1.42 -10.74 2.55
CA GLN A 114 -0.22 -11.54 2.44
C GLN A 114 0.25 -11.57 0.99
N TYR A 115 1.56 -11.56 0.82
CA TYR A 115 2.17 -11.42 -0.49
C TYR A 115 2.23 -12.76 -1.25
N SER A 116 2.07 -12.71 -2.58
CA SER A 116 1.89 -13.90 -3.44
C SER A 116 2.88 -14.04 -4.62
N GLU A 117 3.92 -13.21 -4.72
CA GLU A 117 4.89 -13.24 -5.81
C GLU A 117 6.37 -13.34 -5.36
N ILE A 118 7.03 -14.43 -5.73
CA ILE A 118 8.33 -14.85 -5.17
C ILE A 118 9.41 -13.75 -5.20
N CYS A 119 9.87 -13.33 -4.02
CA CYS A 119 10.99 -12.40 -3.83
C CYS A 119 12.14 -12.96 -2.96
N GLY A 120 12.27 -14.30 -2.86
CA GLY A 120 13.35 -14.97 -2.12
C GLY A 120 12.89 -15.77 -0.89
N VAL A 121 13.82 -16.06 0.03
CA VAL A 121 13.63 -17.07 1.11
C VAL A 121 12.52 -16.68 2.10
N ASN A 122 12.41 -15.40 2.48
CA ASN A 122 11.37 -14.92 3.39
C ASN A 122 10.25 -14.18 2.66
N HIS A 123 10.00 -14.52 1.40
CA HIS A 123 8.95 -13.93 0.58
C HIS A 123 7.56 -13.91 1.25
N SER A 124 7.24 -14.94 2.05
CA SER A 124 5.98 -15.05 2.78
C SER A 124 5.92 -14.23 4.09
N PHE A 125 7.00 -13.55 4.48
CA PHE A 125 7.14 -12.88 5.78
C PHE A 125 7.26 -11.35 5.68
N MET A 126 6.65 -10.75 4.65
CA MET A 126 6.54 -9.30 4.49
C MET A 126 5.09 -8.86 4.25
N PRO A 127 4.19 -9.04 5.25
CA PRO A 127 2.78 -8.72 5.12
C PRO A 127 2.56 -7.22 4.92
N ILE A 128 1.42 -6.88 4.34
CA ILE A 128 0.95 -5.51 4.16
C ILE A 128 -0.27 -5.34 5.04
N VAL A 129 -0.25 -4.33 5.91
CA VAL A 129 -1.41 -3.96 6.71
C VAL A 129 -1.73 -2.50 6.49
N VAL A 130 -2.96 -2.24 6.07
CA VAL A 130 -3.51 -0.90 5.85
C VAL A 130 -4.66 -0.67 6.81
N GLU A 131 -4.59 0.40 7.58
CA GLU A 131 -5.63 0.83 8.50
C GLU A 131 -6.28 2.11 7.97
N ALA A 132 -7.56 1.99 7.63
CA ALA A 132 -8.36 3.06 7.07
C ALA A 132 -9.07 3.83 8.18
N VAL A 133 -8.62 5.04 8.48
CA VAL A 133 -9.10 5.88 9.58
C VAL A 133 -9.90 7.08 9.08
N SER A 134 -10.55 7.80 9.99
CA SER A 134 -11.25 9.04 9.62
C SER A 134 -10.25 10.12 9.20
N LEU A 135 -10.70 11.09 8.40
CA LEU A 135 -9.84 12.21 7.99
C LEU A 135 -9.33 13.02 9.20
N LEU A 136 -10.11 13.10 10.28
CA LEU A 136 -9.74 13.77 11.52
C LEU A 136 -8.58 13.03 12.21
N ASP A 137 -8.72 11.72 12.39
CA ASP A 137 -7.68 10.89 13.00
C ASP A 137 -6.41 10.89 12.15
N PHE A 138 -6.57 10.76 10.82
CA PHE A 138 -5.48 10.84 9.86
C PHE A 138 -4.72 12.17 9.97
N SER A 139 -5.42 13.29 10.15
CA SER A 139 -4.82 14.63 10.26
C SER A 139 -4.17 14.89 11.63
N SER A 140 -4.60 14.17 12.66
CA SER A 140 -4.05 14.29 14.02
C SER A 140 -2.76 13.50 14.22
N TYR A 141 -2.52 12.53 13.34
CA TYR A 141 -1.34 11.67 13.29
C TYR A 141 -0.19 12.36 12.55
#